data_AF-A0A352L0T1-F1
#
_entry.id   AF-A0A352L0T1-F1
#
_cell.length_a   1.000
_cell.length_b   1.000
_cell.length_c   1.000
_cell.angle_alpha   90.00
_cell.angle_beta   90.00
_cell.angle_gamma   90.00
#
_symmetry.space_group_name_H-M   'P 1'
#
loop_
_entity.id
_entity.type
_entity.pdbx_description
1 polymer ?
#
loop_
_entity_poly.entity_id
_entity_poly.type
_entity_poly.pdbx_seq_one_letter_code
_entity_poly.pdbx_strand_id
1 'polypeptide(L)' 'VILDTIIKGETVSEVLDYVQFRGRDLINRLQVAVEVAVRENRIDNSQAGQFVKFYEEALNGYTYLEEPDGE' A
#
# COMPACT_ATOMS: atom_id res chain seq x y z
N VAL A 1 32.98 14.00 -1.39
CA VAL A 1 31.69 14.47 -1.95
C VAL A 1 30.74 14.60 -0.78
N ILE A 2 30.21 15.80 -0.52
CA ILE A 2 29.23 16.05 0.54
C ILE A 2 27.87 16.01 -0.17
N LEU A 3 26.95 15.13 0.26
CA LEU A 3 25.60 15.04 -0.30
C LEU A 3 24.79 16.21 0.27
N ASP A 4 24.69 17.31 -0.49
CA ASP A 4 24.15 18.58 0.01
C ASP A 4 22.64 18.60 0.23
N THR A 5 21.84 17.67 -0.32
CA THR A 5 20.41 17.51 0.03
C THR A 5 19.88 16.14 -0.40
N ILE A 6 19.31 15.37 0.54
CA ILE A 6 18.49 14.20 0.21
C ILE A 6 17.04 14.68 0.08
N ILE A 7 16.49 14.65 -1.13
CA ILE A 7 15.06 14.90 -1.34
C ILE A 7 14.33 13.58 -1.08
N LYS A 8 13.51 13.54 -0.03
CA LYS A 8 12.63 12.39 0.20
C LYS A 8 11.55 12.40 -0.89
N GLY A 9 11.49 11.32 -1.66
CA GLY A 9 10.43 11.15 -2.65
C GLY A 9 9.06 10.98 -2.01
N GLU A 10 8.01 11.18 -2.81
CA GLU A 10 6.63 11.08 -2.36
C GLU A 10 6.16 9.63 -2.29
N THR A 11 5.31 9.36 -1.30
CA THR A 11 4.60 8.09 -1.15
C THR A 11 3.43 7.99 -2.13
N VAL A 12 2.99 6.77 -2.41
CA VAL A 12 1.78 6.55 -3.23
C VAL A 12 0.57 7.27 -2.63
N SER A 13 0.41 7.25 -1.31
CA SER A 13 -0.68 7.96 -0.63
C SER A 13 -0.64 9.47 -0.83
N GLU A 14 0.54 10.10 -0.85
CA GLU A 14 0.68 11.55 -1.07
C GLU A 14 0.27 11.92 -2.51
N VAL A 15 0.69 11.15 -3.50
CA VAL A 15 0.32 11.38 -4.90
C VAL A 15 -1.17 11.16 -5.15
N LEU A 16 -1.76 10.13 -4.53
CA LEU A 16 -3.20 9.87 -4.63
C LEU A 16 -4.04 10.98 -3.96
N ASP A 17 -3.49 11.65 -2.94
CA ASP A 17 -4.16 12.77 -2.29
C ASP A 17 -4.38 13.95 -3.26
N TYR A 18 -3.45 14.17 -4.20
CA TYR A 18 -3.57 15.22 -5.23
C TYR A 18 -4.78 15.06 -6.12
N VAL A 19 -5.18 13.81 -6.36
CA VAL A 19 -6.37 13.44 -7.13
C VAL A 19 -7.55 13.06 -6.23
N GLN A 20 -7.52 13.52 -4.97
CA GLN A 20 -8.59 13.43 -3.99
C GLN A 20 -8.93 12.00 -3.53
N PHE A 21 -7.99 11.07 -3.65
CA PHE A 21 -8.09 9.74 -3.06
C PHE A 21 -7.37 9.70 -1.72
N ARG A 22 -8.14 9.63 -0.63
CA ARG A 22 -7.57 9.55 0.73
C ARG A 22 -7.16 8.11 1.03
N GLY A 23 -5.91 7.89 1.46
CA GLY A 23 -5.37 6.56 1.79
C GLY A 23 -6.24 5.77 2.77
N ARG A 24 -6.79 6.43 3.81
CA ARG A 24 -7.72 5.80 4.76
C ARG A 24 -8.98 5.24 4.10
N ASP A 25 -9.55 5.95 3.13
CA ASP A 25 -10.75 5.50 2.43
C ASP A 25 -10.44 4.29 1.54
N LEU A 26 -9.25 4.26 0.94
CA LEU A 26 -8.77 3.14 0.15
C LEU A 26 -8.56 1.88 1.01
N ILE A 27 -7.93 2.01 2.18
CA ILE A 27 -7.75 0.91 3.13
C ILE A 27 -9.11 0.35 3.59
N ASN A 28 -10.06 1.23 3.94
CA ASN A 28 -11.40 0.81 4.34
C ASN A 28 -12.11 0.01 3.23
N ARG A 29 -12.00 0.47 1.96
CA ARG A 29 -12.58 -0.25 0.82
C ARG A 29 -11.93 -1.63 0.63
N LEU A 30 -10.62 -1.73 0.80
CA LEU A 30 -9.92 -3.02 0.73
C LEU A 30 -10.37 -3.96 1.86
N GLN A 31 -10.47 -3.47 3.09
CA GLN A 31 -10.92 -4.28 4.22
C GLN A 31 -12.31 -4.88 3.97
N VAL A 32 -13.26 -4.09 3.45
CA VAL A 32 -14.58 -4.60 3.05
C VAL A 32 -14.47 -5.68 1.96
N ALA A 33 -13.63 -5.48 0.94
CA ALA A 33 -13.42 -6.47 -0.11
C ALA A 33 -12.80 -7.77 0.41
N VAL A 34 -11.83 -7.67 1.33
CA VAL A 34 -11.18 -8.80 2.00
C VAL A 34 -12.19 -9.56 2.87
N GLU A 35 -13.04 -8.86 3.63
CA GLU A 35 -14.10 -9.49 4.44
C GLU A 35 -15.06 -10.31 3.56
N VAL A 36 -15.46 -9.77 2.40
CA VAL A 36 -16.29 -10.50 1.44
C VAL A 36 -15.57 -11.75 0.93
N ALA A 37 -14.29 -11.63 0.56
CA ALA A 37 -13.50 -12.77 0.06
C ALA A 37 -13.33 -13.88 1.12
N VAL A 38 -13.17 -13.52 2.40
CA VAL A 38 -13.15 -14.48 3.51
C VAL A 38 -14.50 -15.18 3.66
N ARG A 39 -15.61 -14.44 3.62
CA ARG A 39 -16.97 -15.02 3.71
C ARG A 39 -17.28 -15.97 2.54
N GLU A 40 -16.73 -15.70 1.37
CA GLU A 40 -16.84 -16.55 0.18
C GLU A 40 -15.86 -17.74 0.17
N ASN A 41 -15.06 -17.93 1.23
CA ASN A 41 -14.00 -18.96 1.32
C ASN A 41 -12.96 -18.88 0.18
N ARG A 42 -12.71 -17.69 -0.37
CA ARG A 42 -11.70 -17.47 -1.42
C ARG A 42 -10.30 -17.29 -0.84
N ILE A 43 -10.21 -16.79 0.38
CA ILE A 43 -8.99 -16.61 1.16
C ILE A 43 -9.26 -16.93 2.63
N ASP A 44 -8.23 -17.28 3.37
CA ASP A 44 -8.30 -17.45 4.82
C ASP A 44 -7.96 -16.15 5.59
N ASN A 45 -8.07 -16.19 6.93
CA ASN A 45 -7.79 -15.03 7.79
C ASN A 45 -6.31 -14.60 7.78
N SER A 46 -5.38 -15.53 7.54
CA SER A 46 -3.95 -15.22 7.46
C SER A 46 -3.66 -14.43 6.18
N GLN A 47 -4.19 -14.92 5.06
CA GLN A 47 -4.14 -14.25 3.76
C GLN A 47 -4.83 -12.89 3.82
N ALA A 48 -5.98 -12.77 4.49
CA ALA A 48 -6.66 -11.50 4.71
C ALA A 48 -5.76 -10.47 5.40
N GLY A 49 -5.08 -10.86 6.48
CA GLY A 49 -4.11 -10.00 7.16
C GLY A 49 -2.94 -9.61 6.26
N GLN A 50 -2.43 -10.54 5.45
CA GLN A 50 -1.36 -10.27 4.48
C GLN A 50 -1.80 -9.27 3.40
N PHE A 51 -3.02 -9.38 2.88
CA PHE A 51 -3.55 -8.44 1.89
C PHE A 51 -3.65 -7.01 2.43
N VAL A 52 -4.22 -6.85 3.63
CA VAL A 52 -4.35 -5.53 4.25
C VAL A 52 -2.98 -4.92 4.51
N LYS A 53 -2.06 -5.70 5.11
CA LYS A 53 -0.70 -5.25 5.39
C LYS A 53 0.04 -4.84 4.12
N PHE A 54 0.01 -5.69 3.08
CA PHE A 54 0.65 -5.42 1.80
C PHE A 54 0.17 -4.11 1.17
N TYR A 55 -1.14 -3.86 1.21
CA TYR A 55 -1.70 -2.65 0.64
C TYR A 55 -1.35 -1.39 1.45
N GLU A 56 -1.33 -1.49 2.79
CA GLU A 56 -0.86 -0.40 3.65
C GLU A 56 0.61 -0.08 3.39
N GLU A 57 1.46 -1.10 3.25
CA GLU A 57 2.88 -0.93 2.88
C GLU A 57 3.01 -0.28 1.50
N ALA A 58 2.25 -0.72 0.50
CA ALA A 58 2.26 -0.15 -0.84
C ALA A 58 1.81 1.32 -0.86
N LEU A 59 0.81 1.71 -0.08
CA LEU A 59 0.38 3.11 0.03
C LEU A 59 1.44 4.01 0.69
N ASN A 60 2.20 3.46 1.64
CA ASN A 60 3.28 4.17 2.32
C ASN A 60 4.62 4.08 1.59
N GLY A 61 4.70 3.24 0.55
CA GLY A 61 5.88 3.01 -0.26
C GLY A 61 6.17 4.15 -1.23
N TYR A 62 7.40 4.15 -1.74
CA TYR A 62 7.83 5.11 -2.76
C TYR A 62 7.09 4.84 -4.09
N THR A 63 6.87 5.90 -4.87
CA THR A 63 6.07 5.84 -6.10
C THR A 63 6.72 5.06 -7.25
N TYR A 64 8.02 4.79 -7.16
CA TYR A 64 8.75 4.04 -8.18
C TYR A 64 8.88 2.58 -7.79
N LEU A 65 9.10 1.74 -8.79
CA LEU A 65 9.35 0.32 -8.59
C LEU A 65 10.58 0.11 -7.71
N GLU A 66 10.44 -0.78 -6.74
CA GLU A 66 11.54 -1.30 -5.95
C GLU A 66 12.21 -2.42 -6.75
N GLU A 67 13.54 -2.54 -6.63
CA GLU A 67 14.21 -3.72 -7.15
C GLU A 67 13.65 -4.96 -6.44
N PRO A 68 13.43 -6.09 -7.14
CA PRO A 68 13.09 -7.32 -6.45
C PRO A 68 14.17 -7.57 -5.40
N ASP A 69 13.76 -7.93 -4.17
CA ASP A 69 14.68 -8.19 -3.06
C ASP A 69 15.78 -9.17 -3.51
N GLY A 70 16.96 -8.62 -3.82
CA GLY A 70 18.22 -9.30 -4.15
C GLY A 70 18.13 -10.65 -4.90
N GLU A 71 18.19 -10.61 -6.23
CA GLU A 71 18.86 -11.64 -7.04
C GLU A 71 20.21 -11.13 -7.56
#